data_AF-A0A377NJF3-F1
#
_entry.id   AF-A0A377NJF3-F1
#
_cell.length_a   1.000
_cell.length_b   1.000
_cell.length_c   1.000
_cell.angle_alpha   90.00
_cell.angle_beta   90.00
_cell.angle_gamma   90.00
#
_symmetry.space_group_name_H-M   'P 1'
#
loop_
_entity.id
_entity.type
_entity.pdbx_description
1 polymer ?
#
loop_
_entity_poly.entity_id
_entity_poly.type
_entity_poly.pdbx_seq_one_letter_code
_entity_poly.pdbx_strand_id
1 'polypeptide(L)' 'MTSQTYNYHMTHFVMSAPDIRHLPSDEGIEVAFAGRSNAGKSSALNTLTQQKALARISKTPGVLS' A
#
# COMPACT_ATOMS: atom_id res chain seq x y z
N MET A 1 -8.30 6.13 -27.57
CA MET A 1 -8.16 5.73 -26.15
C MET A 1 -6.98 6.50 -25.58
N THR A 2 -7.21 7.42 -24.64
CA THR A 2 -6.13 8.21 -24.03
C THR A 2 -5.40 7.35 -23.00
N SER A 3 -4.11 7.09 -23.20
CA SER A 3 -3.28 6.43 -22.20
C SER A 3 -2.98 7.41 -21.08
N GLN A 4 -3.57 7.20 -19.90
CA GLN A 4 -3.25 7.98 -18.70
C GLN A 4 -1.92 7.48 -18.14
N THR A 5 -0.95 8.37 -17.99
CA THR A 5 0.35 8.05 -17.36
C THR A 5 0.28 8.40 -15.88
N TYR A 6 0.29 7.39 -15.01
CA TYR A 6 0.30 7.57 -13.56
C TYR A 6 1.74 7.61 -13.02
N ASN A 7 2.06 8.63 -12.22
CA ASN A 7 3.37 8.72 -11.55
C ASN A 7 3.33 8.03 -10.18
N TYR A 8 3.76 6.77 -10.12
CA TYR A 8 3.77 5.99 -8.88
C TYR A 8 4.85 6.42 -7.86
N HIS A 9 5.79 7.29 -8.24
CA HIS A 9 6.82 7.80 -7.31
C HIS A 9 6.30 8.81 -6.30
N MET A 10 5.11 9.37 -6.54
CA MET A 10 4.44 10.33 -5.64
C MET A 10 3.48 9.64 -4.66
N THR A 11 3.50 8.31 -4.60
CA THR A 11 2.67 7.54 -3.68
C THR A 11 3.03 7.88 -2.24
N HIS A 12 2.02 7.95 -1.37
CA HIS A 12 2.20 8.17 0.07
C HIS A 12 1.22 7.31 0.85
N PHE A 13 1.57 7.03 2.10
CA PHE A 13 0.70 6.33 3.03
C PHE A 13 -0.46 7.26 3.45
N VAL A 14 -1.70 6.78 3.31
CA VAL A 14 -2.91 7.52 3.70
C VAL A 14 -3.33 7.17 5.11
N MET A 15 -3.65 5.88 5.36
CA MET A 15 -4.06 5.41 6.68
C MET A 15 -3.93 3.88 6.80
N SER A 16 -4.01 3.39 8.04
CA SER A 16 -4.22 1.99 8.36
C SER A 16 -5.61 1.80 8.94
N ALA A 17 -6.42 0.94 8.33
CA ALA A 17 -7.77 0.61 8.79
C ALA A 17 -7.80 -0.82 9.37
N PRO A 18 -7.75 -0.98 10.72
CA PRO A 18 -7.80 -2.30 11.35
C PRO A 18 -9.21 -2.91 11.33
N ASP A 19 -10.24 -2.09 11.06
CA ASP A 19 -11.64 -2.50 11.02
C ASP A 19 -12.34 -1.76 9.87
N ILE A 20 -13.22 -2.46 9.16
CA ILE A 20 -13.97 -1.98 8.00
C ILE A 20 -14.77 -0.69 8.29
N ARG A 21 -15.18 -0.48 9.54
CA ARG A 21 -15.92 0.72 9.99
C ARG A 21 -15.08 2.00 9.94
N HIS A 22 -13.75 1.89 9.85
CA HIS A 22 -12.84 3.02 9.77
C HIS A 22 -12.32 3.27 8.36
N LEU A 23 -12.86 2.58 7.35
CA LEU A 23 -12.51 2.85 5.96
C LEU A 23 -13.11 4.19 5.50
N PRO A 24 -12.39 4.95 4.67
CA PRO A 24 -12.97 6.09 3.98
C PRO A 24 -14.03 5.62 2.97
N SER A 25 -14.76 6.58 2.41
CA SER A 25 -15.65 6.30 1.28
C SER A 25 -14.86 5.70 0.12
N ASP A 26 -15.44 4.69 -0.53
CA ASP A 26 -14.85 4.04 -1.71
C ASP A 26 -14.85 5.02 -2.88
N GLU A 27 -13.65 5.43 -3.31
CA GLU A 27 -13.45 6.40 -4.38
C GLU A 27 -12.34 5.95 -5.33
N GLY A 28 -12.64 5.92 -6.63
CA GLY A 28 -11.65 5.64 -7.67
C GLY A 28 -11.40 4.15 -7.90
N ILE A 29 -10.13 3.79 -8.11
CA ILE A 29 -9.72 2.41 -8.41
C ILE A 29 -8.72 1.97 -7.33
N GLU A 30 -9.05 0.87 -6.66
CA GLU A 30 -8.18 0.27 -5.64
C GLU A 30 -7.58 -1.05 -6.13
N VAL A 31 -6.33 -1.31 -5.72
CA VAL A 31 -5.63 -2.57 -6.01
C VAL A 31 -5.14 -3.19 -4.70
N ALA A 32 -5.70 -4.35 -4.35
CA ALA A 32 -5.33 -5.08 -3.15
C ALA A 32 -4.12 -6.01 -3.39
N PHE A 33 -3.14 -5.98 -2.49
CA PHE A 33 -1.98 -6.87 -2.51
C PHE A 33 -2.18 -8.03 -1.52
N ALA A 34 -2.33 -9.26 -2.03
CA ALA A 34 -2.45 -10.48 -1.24
C ALA A 34 -1.26 -11.42 -1.44
N GLY A 35 -0.87 -12.17 -0.42
CA GLY A 35 0.27 -13.10 -0.49
C GLY A 35 0.74 -13.61 0.86
N ARG A 36 1.50 -14.72 0.85
CA ARG A 36 1.88 -15.51 2.05
C ARG A 36 2.71 -14.75 3.08
N SER A 37 3.55 -13.79 2.66
CA SER A 37 4.44 -13.05 3.57
C SER A 37 4.24 -11.54 3.44
N ASN A 38 4.32 -10.82 4.56
CA ASN A 38 4.26 -9.35 4.54
C ASN A 38 5.52 -8.75 3.91
N ALA A 39 6.68 -9.37 4.15
CA ALA A 39 7.94 -8.94 3.56
C ALA A 39 7.92 -8.94 2.03
N GLY A 40 7.34 -9.97 1.39
CA GLY A 40 7.23 -10.02 -0.07
C GLY A 40 6.31 -8.94 -0.63
N LYS A 41 5.15 -8.73 0.00
CA LYS A 41 4.18 -7.69 -0.41
C LYS A 41 4.78 -6.29 -0.29
N SER A 42 5.42 -5.97 0.85
CA SER A 42 6.06 -4.69 1.06
C SER A 42 7.22 -4.44 0.09
N SER A 43 8.01 -5.48 -0.21
CA SER A 43 9.09 -5.38 -1.21
C SER A 43 8.56 -5.07 -2.61
N ALA A 44 7.50 -5.75 -3.04
CA ALA A 44 6.85 -5.49 -4.32
C ALA A 44 6.31 -4.06 -4.41
N LEU A 45 5.62 -3.60 -3.35
CA LEU A 45 5.05 -2.24 -3.30
C LEU A 45 6.15 -1.17 -3.37
N ASN A 46 7.21 -1.32 -2.56
CA ASN A 46 8.37 -0.42 -2.56
C ASN A 46 9.09 -0.39 -3.92
N THR A 47 9.15 -1.52 -4.61
CA THR A 47 9.77 -1.62 -5.95
C THR A 47 8.92 -0.92 -7.00
N LEU A 48 7.59 -1.13 -6.97
CA LEU A 48 6.65 -0.52 -7.92
C LEU A 48 6.64 1.01 -7.82
N THR A 49 6.72 1.55 -6.60
CA THR A 49 6.74 3.00 -6.36
C THR A 49 8.15 3.60 -6.39
N GLN A 50 9.20 2.78 -6.47
CA GLN A 50 10.60 3.15 -6.25
C GLN A 50 10.84 3.91 -4.92
N GLN A 51 10.10 3.56 -3.88
CA GLN A 51 10.25 4.14 -2.54
C GLN A 51 10.68 3.07 -1.54
N LYS A 52 11.86 3.23 -0.91
CA LYS A 52 12.46 2.18 -0.05
C LYS A 52 11.71 1.90 1.26
N ALA A 53 10.88 2.84 1.74
CA ALA A 53 10.27 2.78 3.06
C ALA A 53 8.76 3.10 3.07
N LEU A 54 8.09 3.02 1.92
CA LEU A 54 6.66 3.30 1.81
C LEU A 54 5.82 2.25 2.56
N ALA A 55 6.01 0.97 2.21
CA ALA A 55 5.44 -0.14 2.95
C ALA A 55 6.44 -0.61 4.01
N ARG A 56 6.18 -0.27 5.27
CA ARG A 56 7.00 -0.68 6.40
C ARG A 56 6.56 -2.06 6.88
N ILE A 57 7.53 -2.97 7.02
CA ILE A 57 7.30 -4.26 7.66
C ILE A 57 7.53 -4.04 9.15
N SER A 58 6.49 -4.03 9.98
CA SER A 58 6.71 -4.09 11.42
C SER A 58 7.27 -5.48 11.76
N LYS A 59 8.44 -5.51 12.41
CA LYS A 59 9.08 -6.76 12.86
C LYS A 59 8.31 -7.43 14.00
N THR A 60 7.39 -6.70 14.62
CA THR A 60 6.53 -7.18 15.70
C THR A 60 5.14 -7.49 15.15
N PRO A 61 4.68 -8.75 15.16
CA PRO A 61 3.31 -9.08 14.84
C PRO A 61 2.37 -8.29 15.78
N GLY A 62 1.55 -7.40 15.22
CA GLY A 62 0.55 -6.63 15.99
C GLY A 62 0.86 -5.15 16.23
N VAL A 63 1.99 -4.60 15.78
CA VAL A 63 2.26 -3.15 15.92
C VAL A 63 2.05 -2.45 14.59
N LEU A 64 1.05 -1.58 14.55
CA LEU A 64 0.80 -0.60 13.49
C LEU A 64 1.89 0.48 13.57
N SER A 65 2.69 0.63 12.51
CA SER A 65 3.67 1.71 12.33
C SER A 65 3.73 2.16 10.89
#